data_AF-A0A7X1TY55-F1
#
_entry.id   AF-A0A7X1TY55-F1
#
_cell.length_a   1.000
_cell.length_b   1.000
_cell.length_c   1.000
_cell.angle_alpha   90.00
_cell.angle_beta   90.00
_cell.angle_gamma   90.00
#
_symmetry.space_group_name_H-M   'P 1'
#
loop_
_entity.id
_entity.type
_entity.pdbx_description
1 polymer ?
#
loop_
_entity_poly.entity_id
_entity_poly.type
_entity_poly.pdbx_seq_one_letter_code
_entity_poly.pdbx_strand_id
1 'polypeptide(L)'
;MNGCYPHESSSAGCMIECLIITSGFSICQVARMIAVNWTQSDTGGISVSNHDQPLGRWPNAPLALVLAQVRFDPEIDTAYKDVSARLKTVLRERFPAMKAVRQVTLVFGSTPGVAVESKPNEGEVGRELRSDDNRRALRLQEGVMTYTTSLYEDSLRFLAEWRSMLDCLCAAGGVKVQRLGLRYVDFIIPTAGKVPEDYFKDRFGHLTHVFGETAQTAFMSHEYLREAEGAMRVQFGRGFAPPSLPPDLDGSVHLPPVLLKKYTQGQPSAVLDIDRWRADSRRLQAAEIAAEFQRLRDDISMTFTRIISPEAVAEWSGQPT
;
A
#
# COMPACT_ATOMS: atom_id res chain seq x y z
N MET A 1 16.78 -57.22 -4.33
CA MET A 1 16.54 -56.65 -5.68
C MET A 1 15.17 -55.96 -5.60
N ASN A 2 15.16 -54.72 -5.10
CA ASN A 2 15.08 -53.45 -5.87
C ASN A 2 13.78 -53.37 -6.67
N GLY A 3 12.85 -52.42 -6.48
CA GLY A 3 12.76 -51.27 -5.57
C GLY A 3 11.49 -50.47 -5.91
N CYS A 4 10.81 -49.94 -4.90
CA CYS A 4 9.72 -48.96 -5.02
C CYS A 4 10.29 -47.53 -5.06
N TYR A 5 9.67 -46.60 -5.81
CA TYR A 5 9.50 -45.16 -5.51
C TYR A 5 8.69 -44.42 -6.63
N PRO A 6 8.16 -43.19 -6.43
CA PRO A 6 6.74 -42.89 -6.64
C PRO A 6 6.45 -41.59 -7.46
N HIS A 7 5.17 -41.21 -7.46
CA HIS A 7 4.56 -39.91 -7.81
C HIS A 7 5.41 -38.66 -7.54
N GLU A 8 5.47 -37.74 -8.51
CA GLU A 8 5.75 -36.32 -8.30
C GLU A 8 4.43 -35.54 -8.18
N SER A 9 4.17 -35.03 -6.98
CA SER A 9 3.22 -33.96 -6.71
C SER A 9 3.97 -32.64 -6.63
N SER A 10 3.62 -31.70 -7.51
CA SER A 10 4.06 -30.31 -7.47
C SER A 10 3.42 -29.61 -6.26
N SER A 11 4.16 -29.43 -5.17
CA SER A 11 3.76 -28.61 -4.04
C SER A 11 4.07 -27.12 -4.32
N ALA A 12 3.02 -26.34 -4.59
CA ALA A 12 3.08 -24.90 -4.43
C ALA A 12 3.05 -24.60 -2.92
N GLY A 13 4.18 -24.24 -2.35
CA GLY A 13 4.29 -23.85 -0.94
C GLY A 13 3.57 -22.52 -0.69
N CYS A 14 2.42 -22.59 -0.04
CA CYS A 14 1.79 -21.44 0.62
C CYS A 14 2.32 -21.40 2.05
N MET A 15 3.32 -20.54 2.33
CA MET A 15 3.70 -20.26 3.72
C MET A 15 2.77 -19.19 4.28
N ILE A 16 1.89 -19.59 5.19
CA ILE A 16 1.08 -18.70 6.02
C ILE A 16 1.72 -18.73 7.41
N GLU A 17 2.58 -17.77 7.72
CA GLU A 17 2.95 -17.49 9.11
C GLU A 17 1.89 -16.56 9.71
N CYS A 18 1.03 -17.13 10.55
CA CYS A 18 0.01 -16.40 11.30
C CYS A 18 0.59 -16.06 12.68
N LEU A 19 1.13 -14.85 12.85
CA LEU A 19 1.51 -14.34 14.17
C LEU A 19 0.31 -13.65 14.81
N ILE A 20 -0.34 -14.33 15.75
CA ILE A 20 -1.44 -13.78 16.55
C ILE A 20 -0.82 -13.03 17.74
N ILE A 21 -0.89 -11.70 17.72
CA ILE A 21 -0.62 -10.87 18.91
C ILE A 21 -1.97 -10.48 19.51
N THR A 22 -2.35 -11.13 20.61
CA THR A 22 -3.53 -10.75 21.39
C THR A 22 -3.18 -9.56 22.28
N SER A 23 -3.75 -8.39 21.98
CA SER A 23 -3.95 -7.36 23.00
C SER A 23 -5.40 -6.90 22.92
N GLY A 24 -6.08 -6.99 24.07
CA GLY A 24 -7.52 -6.89 24.17
C GLY A 24 -8.02 -5.47 23.98
N PHE A 25 -8.75 -5.24 22.89
CA PHE A 25 -9.95 -4.41 22.86
C PHE A 25 -10.89 -4.99 21.80
N SER A 26 -12.13 -5.22 22.20
CA SER A 26 -13.16 -5.86 21.38
C SER A 26 -13.52 -5.00 20.17
N ILE A 27 -13.06 -5.42 18.99
CA ILE A 27 -13.67 -5.12 17.70
C ILE A 27 -13.71 -6.44 16.96
N CYS A 28 -14.90 -6.92 16.58
CA CYS A 28 -15.06 -8.07 15.69
C CYS A 28 -14.29 -7.82 14.39
N GLN A 29 -13.07 -8.36 14.28
CA GLN A 29 -12.32 -8.38 13.04
C GLN A 29 -12.83 -9.53 12.17
N VAL A 30 -13.71 -9.21 11.21
CA VAL A 30 -13.91 -10.08 10.06
C VAL A 30 -12.71 -9.87 9.13
N ALA A 31 -11.74 -10.77 9.18
CA ALA A 31 -10.66 -10.79 8.21
C ALA A 31 -11.23 -11.17 6.83
N ARG A 32 -11.26 -10.20 5.89
CA ARG A 32 -11.60 -10.45 4.49
C ARG A 32 -10.30 -10.57 3.71
N MET A 33 -10.02 -11.75 3.18
CA MET A 33 -8.87 -12.01 2.33
C MET A 33 -9.33 -12.02 0.88
N ILE A 34 -8.76 -11.15 0.04
CA ILE A 34 -9.06 -11.09 -1.40
C ILE A 34 -7.83 -11.65 -2.12
N ALA A 35 -8.00 -12.77 -2.80
CA ALA A 35 -6.93 -13.42 -3.54
C ALA A 35 -6.95 -12.95 -5.01
N VAL A 36 -5.77 -12.65 -5.55
CA VAL A 36 -5.57 -12.40 -6.99
C VAL A 36 -4.54 -13.40 -7.49
N ASN A 37 -4.95 -14.34 -8.35
CA ASN A 37 -4.04 -15.33 -8.92
C ASN A 37 -3.29 -14.75 -10.14
N TRP A 38 -1.97 -14.92 -10.15
CA TRP A 38 -1.10 -14.49 -11.24
C TRP A 38 -0.60 -15.70 -12.03
N THR A 39 -0.69 -15.61 -13.36
CA THR A 39 0.14 -16.36 -14.30
C THR A 39 1.08 -15.36 -14.95
N GLN A 40 2.39 -15.60 -14.83
CA GLN A 40 3.44 -14.78 -15.42
C GLN A 40 3.59 -15.18 -16.89
N SER A 41 3.51 -14.21 -17.80
CA SER A 41 3.88 -14.40 -19.21
C SER A 41 5.12 -13.57 -19.49
N ASP A 42 6.27 -14.23 -19.53
CA ASP A 42 7.54 -13.63 -19.92
C ASP A 42 7.52 -13.27 -21.41
N THR A 43 7.68 -11.99 -21.72
CA THR A 43 8.21 -11.56 -23.02
C THR A 43 9.23 -10.46 -22.78
N GLY A 44 10.46 -10.71 -23.22
CA GLY A 44 11.64 -9.90 -22.93
C GLY A 44 11.77 -8.62 -23.75
N GLY A 45 12.58 -7.70 -23.21
CA GLY A 45 13.02 -6.47 -23.85
C GLY A 45 13.50 -5.46 -22.81
N ILE A 46 14.77 -5.55 -22.41
CA ILE A 46 15.37 -4.61 -21.46
C ILE A 46 15.67 -3.30 -22.20
N SER A 47 14.77 -2.32 -22.07
CA SER A 47 15.14 -0.91 -22.14
C SER A 47 15.35 -0.43 -20.71
N VAL A 48 16.55 0.05 -20.37
CA VAL A 48 16.85 0.63 -19.05
C VAL A 48 16.17 2.00 -18.99
N SER A 49 14.89 1.99 -18.68
CA SER A 49 14.10 3.20 -18.43
C SER A 49 14.54 3.85 -17.12
N ASN A 50 14.48 5.19 -17.05
CA ASN A 50 14.78 6.07 -15.90
C ASN A 50 13.98 5.78 -14.59
N HIS A 51 13.32 4.62 -14.48
CA HIS A 51 12.39 4.26 -13.42
C HIS A 51 13.04 3.66 -12.17
N ASP A 52 14.37 3.54 -12.14
CA ASP A 52 15.16 3.09 -10.98
C ASP A 52 15.55 4.25 -10.03
N GLN A 53 14.92 5.42 -10.16
CA GLN A 53 15.18 6.57 -9.29
C GLN A 53 14.29 6.57 -8.03
N PRO A 54 14.79 7.09 -6.89
CA PRO A 54 13.99 7.28 -5.67
C PRO A 54 12.78 8.18 -5.90
N LEU A 55 11.70 7.89 -5.17
CA LEU A 55 10.39 8.49 -5.41
C LEU A 55 10.26 9.85 -4.72
N GLY A 56 9.67 10.85 -5.41
CA GLY A 56 9.52 12.19 -4.88
C GLY A 56 10.60 13.18 -5.34
N ARG A 57 10.66 14.34 -4.67
CA ARG A 57 11.58 15.45 -5.04
C ARG A 57 13.03 15.23 -4.60
N TRP A 58 13.29 14.22 -3.78
CA TRP A 58 14.59 13.98 -3.19
C TRP A 58 15.29 12.82 -3.87
N PRO A 59 16.57 12.99 -4.27
CA PRO A 59 17.30 11.98 -5.03
C PRO A 59 17.54 10.69 -4.25
N ASN A 60 17.37 10.69 -2.92
CA ASN A 60 17.51 9.54 -2.04
C ASN A 60 16.28 9.34 -1.14
N ALA A 61 15.10 9.79 -1.56
CA ALA A 61 13.90 9.67 -0.76
C ALA A 61 13.58 8.22 -0.35
N PRO A 62 13.06 8.00 0.88
CA PRO A 62 12.72 6.68 1.38
C PRO A 62 11.38 6.14 0.86
N LEU A 63 10.61 6.95 0.15
CA LEU A 63 9.25 6.62 -0.30
C LEU A 63 9.24 5.38 -1.19
N ALA A 64 8.48 4.36 -0.76
CA ALA A 64 8.33 3.09 -1.46
C ALA A 64 7.01 2.99 -2.22
N LEU A 65 5.94 3.54 -1.65
CA LEU A 65 4.58 3.34 -2.15
C LEU A 65 3.65 4.49 -1.77
N VAL A 66 2.75 4.85 -2.69
CA VAL A 66 1.64 5.76 -2.44
C VAL A 66 0.33 5.09 -2.84
N LEU A 67 -0.69 5.23 -1.99
CA LEU A 67 -2.04 4.71 -2.22
C LEU A 67 -3.08 5.80 -2.01
N ALA A 68 -3.95 6.00 -2.99
CA ALA A 68 -5.17 6.80 -2.90
C ALA A 68 -6.41 5.91 -2.93
N GLN A 69 -7.39 6.21 -2.08
CA GLN A 69 -8.66 5.48 -2.02
C GLN A 69 -9.84 6.43 -1.87
N VAL A 70 -10.86 6.23 -2.71
CA VAL A 70 -12.20 6.78 -2.48
C VAL A 70 -13.16 5.63 -2.19
N ARG A 71 -13.91 5.77 -1.10
CA ARG A 71 -15.11 4.97 -0.82
C ARG A 71 -16.33 5.82 -1.08
N PHE A 72 -17.33 5.26 -1.74
CA PHE A 72 -18.54 5.94 -2.19
C PHE A 72 -19.75 5.01 -2.09
N ASP A 73 -20.95 5.57 -2.03
CA ASP A 73 -22.19 4.79 -2.12
C ASP A 73 -22.33 4.24 -3.56
N PRO A 74 -22.45 2.90 -3.74
CA PRO A 74 -22.69 2.33 -5.05
C PRO A 74 -24.03 2.79 -5.63
N GLU A 75 -23.97 3.36 -6.82
CA GLU A 75 -25.10 3.80 -7.64
C GLU A 75 -25.01 3.14 -9.02
N ILE A 76 -26.14 3.11 -9.76
CA ILE A 76 -26.23 2.46 -11.08
C ILE A 76 -25.08 2.89 -12.01
N ASP A 77 -24.81 4.19 -12.08
CA ASP A 77 -23.79 4.73 -12.98
C ASP A 77 -22.33 4.53 -12.51
N THR A 78 -22.16 4.07 -11.27
CA THR A 78 -20.87 3.79 -10.63
C THR A 78 -20.58 2.29 -10.50
N ALA A 79 -21.43 1.44 -11.07
CA ALA A 79 -21.21 0.00 -11.12
C ALA A 79 -19.81 -0.30 -11.68
N TYR A 80 -19.07 -1.18 -11.02
CA TYR A 80 -17.63 -1.31 -11.30
C TYR A 80 -17.34 -1.71 -12.74
N LYS A 81 -18.25 -2.46 -13.40
CA LYS A 81 -18.08 -2.91 -14.79
C LYS A 81 -18.07 -1.74 -15.76
N ASP A 82 -18.97 -0.79 -15.59
CA ASP A 82 -19.13 0.36 -16.49
C ASP A 82 -17.99 1.36 -16.31
N VAL A 83 -17.65 1.66 -15.06
CA VAL A 83 -16.50 2.50 -14.75
C VAL A 83 -15.20 1.85 -15.24
N SER A 84 -15.02 0.53 -15.08
CA SER A 84 -13.84 -0.19 -15.59
C SER A 84 -13.72 -0.14 -17.11
N ALA A 85 -14.84 -0.20 -17.84
CA ALA A 85 -14.84 -0.07 -19.29
C ALA A 85 -14.41 1.34 -19.74
N ARG A 86 -14.87 2.39 -19.04
CA ARG A 86 -14.42 3.77 -19.25
C ARG A 86 -12.94 3.92 -18.96
N LEU A 87 -12.48 3.44 -17.80
CA LEU A 87 -11.07 3.46 -17.39
C LEU A 87 -10.18 2.74 -18.40
N LYS A 88 -10.57 1.55 -18.87
CA LYS A 88 -9.82 0.80 -19.89
C LYS A 88 -9.72 1.56 -21.21
N THR A 89 -10.72 2.35 -21.55
CA THR A 89 -10.73 3.15 -22.79
C THR A 89 -9.80 4.35 -22.66
N VAL A 90 -9.87 5.08 -21.55
CA VAL A 90 -9.09 6.31 -21.32
C VAL A 90 -7.64 6.01 -20.94
N LEU A 91 -7.40 4.93 -20.21
CA LEU A 91 -6.11 4.62 -19.59
C LEU A 91 -5.40 3.42 -20.23
N ARG A 92 -5.83 2.98 -21.42
CA ARG A 92 -5.34 1.75 -22.09
C ARG A 92 -3.82 1.66 -22.14
N GLU A 93 -3.16 2.75 -22.54
CA GLU A 93 -1.71 2.79 -22.69
C GLU A 93 -0.98 2.69 -21.34
N ARG A 94 -1.60 3.17 -20.26
CA ARG A 94 -1.04 3.15 -18.90
C ARG A 94 -1.32 1.85 -18.16
N PHE A 95 -2.45 1.23 -18.44
CA PHE A 95 -2.90 -0.02 -17.82
C PHE A 95 -3.37 -1.03 -18.87
N PRO A 96 -2.44 -1.67 -19.60
CA PRO A 96 -2.78 -2.63 -20.65
C PRO A 96 -3.40 -3.92 -20.10
N ALA A 97 -3.05 -4.32 -18.87
CA ALA A 97 -3.55 -5.52 -18.24
C ALA A 97 -4.78 -5.24 -17.36
N MET A 98 -5.77 -6.15 -17.40
CA MET A 98 -6.95 -6.11 -16.54
C MET A 98 -7.28 -7.52 -16.03
N LYS A 99 -7.58 -7.64 -14.73
CA LYS A 99 -7.94 -8.90 -14.08
C LYS A 99 -9.22 -8.76 -13.26
N ALA A 100 -9.93 -9.88 -13.11
CA ALA A 100 -11.04 -10.00 -12.19
C ALA A 100 -10.53 -10.04 -10.74
N VAL A 101 -11.15 -9.27 -9.86
CA VAL A 101 -10.96 -9.38 -8.40
C VAL A 101 -11.99 -10.38 -7.88
N ARG A 102 -11.54 -11.38 -7.12
CA ARG A 102 -12.40 -12.42 -6.53
C ARG A 102 -12.27 -12.40 -5.02
N GLN A 103 -13.39 -12.57 -4.32
CA GLN A 103 -13.40 -12.64 -2.86
C GLN A 103 -13.30 -14.10 -2.42
N VAL A 104 -12.37 -14.40 -1.51
CA VAL A 104 -12.30 -15.71 -0.85
C VAL A 104 -12.83 -15.54 0.57
N THR A 105 -13.93 -16.23 0.89
CA THR A 105 -14.46 -16.24 2.25
C THR A 105 -13.94 -17.47 2.97
N LEU A 106 -13.11 -17.26 3.99
CA LEU A 106 -12.70 -18.33 4.90
C LEU A 106 -13.73 -18.42 6.02
N VAL A 107 -14.43 -19.56 6.12
CA VAL A 107 -15.36 -19.83 7.22
C VAL A 107 -14.61 -20.70 8.22
N PHE A 108 -14.32 -20.14 9.40
CA PHE A 108 -13.76 -20.91 10.51
C PHE A 108 -14.90 -21.58 11.27
N GLY A 109 -14.98 -22.91 11.17
CA GLY A 109 -15.93 -23.70 11.96
C GLY A 109 -15.49 -23.79 13.43
N SER A 110 -16.41 -23.58 14.36
CA SER A 110 -16.17 -23.59 15.81
C SER A 110 -15.95 -24.98 16.42
N THR A 111 -15.87 -26.03 15.61
CA THR A 111 -15.84 -27.43 16.06
C THR A 111 -14.48 -28.05 15.73
N PRO A 112 -13.74 -28.57 16.73
CA PRO A 112 -12.48 -29.27 16.47
C PRO A 112 -12.78 -30.52 15.61
N GLY A 113 -12.21 -30.56 14.40
CA GLY A 113 -12.32 -31.70 13.48
C GLY A 113 -13.10 -31.47 12.18
N VAL A 114 -13.75 -30.31 12.00
CA VAL A 114 -14.33 -29.95 10.70
C VAL A 114 -13.27 -29.23 9.88
N ALA A 115 -12.87 -29.82 8.75
CA ALA A 115 -11.96 -29.21 7.81
C ALA A 115 -12.45 -27.80 7.43
N VAL A 116 -11.55 -26.84 7.36
CA VAL A 116 -11.84 -25.50 6.87
C VAL A 116 -12.26 -25.63 5.40
N GLU A 117 -13.56 -25.68 5.13
CA GLU A 117 -14.08 -25.56 3.77
C GLU A 117 -13.91 -24.11 3.32
N SER A 118 -12.80 -23.83 2.63
CA SER A 118 -12.71 -22.64 1.79
C SER A 118 -13.63 -22.87 0.58
N LYS A 119 -14.81 -22.25 0.56
CA LYS A 119 -15.59 -22.13 -0.67
C LYS A 119 -15.15 -20.84 -1.37
N PRO A 120 -14.48 -20.93 -2.53
CA PRO A 120 -14.23 -19.75 -3.35
C PRO A 120 -15.60 -19.12 -3.65
N ASN A 121 -15.78 -17.85 -3.28
CA ASN A 121 -16.93 -17.12 -3.78
C ASN A 121 -16.63 -16.87 -5.26
N GLU A 122 -17.28 -17.61 -6.16
CA GLU A 122 -17.01 -17.55 -7.61
C GLU A 122 -17.45 -16.22 -8.25
N GLY A 123 -18.13 -15.35 -7.49
CA GLY A 123 -18.53 -14.02 -7.93
C GLY A 123 -17.33 -13.09 -8.12
N GLU A 124 -17.20 -12.54 -9.32
CA GLU A 124 -16.34 -11.39 -9.58
C GLU A 124 -16.86 -10.17 -8.81
N VAL A 125 -16.05 -9.66 -7.89
CA VAL A 125 -16.39 -8.53 -7.00
C VAL A 125 -15.77 -7.20 -7.46
N GLY A 126 -14.99 -7.23 -8.54
CA GLY A 126 -14.33 -6.04 -9.08
C GLY A 126 -13.35 -6.32 -10.21
N ARG A 127 -12.66 -5.27 -10.64
CA ARG A 127 -11.58 -5.29 -11.63
C ARG A 127 -10.33 -4.64 -11.07
N GLU A 128 -9.18 -5.17 -11.46
CA GLU A 128 -7.89 -4.53 -11.24
C GLU A 128 -7.22 -4.28 -12.58
N LEU A 129 -6.83 -3.05 -12.82
CA LEU A 129 -6.04 -2.61 -13.97
C LEU A 129 -4.58 -2.47 -13.53
N ARG A 130 -3.63 -2.94 -14.33
CA ARG A 130 -2.19 -2.87 -14.02
C ARG A 130 -1.33 -2.37 -15.17
N SER A 131 -0.25 -1.67 -14.85
CA SER A 131 0.84 -1.37 -15.78
C SER A 131 1.65 -2.64 -16.09
N ASP A 132 2.36 -2.66 -17.23
CA ASP A 132 3.17 -3.82 -17.66
C ASP A 132 4.27 -4.18 -16.65
N ASP A 133 4.89 -3.18 -16.04
CA ASP A 133 5.93 -3.36 -15.02
C ASP A 133 5.37 -3.73 -13.62
N ASN A 134 4.04 -3.81 -13.48
CA ASN A 134 3.32 -4.04 -12.24
C ASN A 134 3.60 -3.01 -11.13
N ARG A 135 4.04 -1.79 -11.47
CA ARG A 135 4.32 -0.72 -10.50
C ARG A 135 3.17 0.28 -10.30
N ARG A 136 2.08 0.11 -11.06
CA ARG A 136 0.82 0.83 -10.90
C ARG A 136 -0.33 -0.18 -10.91
N ALA A 137 -1.25 -0.03 -9.97
CA ALA A 137 -2.47 -0.81 -9.90
C ALA A 137 -3.67 0.09 -9.59
N LEU A 138 -4.72 -0.01 -10.39
CA LEU A 138 -6.01 0.63 -10.14
C LEU A 138 -7.05 -0.47 -9.89
N ARG A 139 -7.46 -0.61 -8.64
CA ARG A 139 -8.48 -1.58 -8.23
C ARG A 139 -9.82 -0.88 -8.06
N LEU A 140 -10.83 -1.42 -8.72
CA LEU A 140 -12.21 -0.98 -8.61
C LEU A 140 -13.10 -2.14 -8.16
N GLN A 141 -13.83 -1.91 -7.09
CA GLN A 141 -14.85 -2.80 -6.55
C GLN A 141 -16.11 -1.99 -6.33
N GLU A 142 -17.22 -2.64 -5.98
CA GLU A 142 -18.42 -1.88 -5.61
C GLU A 142 -18.16 -0.94 -4.44
N GLY A 143 -18.41 0.35 -4.66
CA GLY A 143 -18.26 1.40 -3.66
C GLY A 143 -16.82 1.76 -3.29
N VAL A 144 -15.80 1.21 -3.96
CA VAL A 144 -14.38 1.51 -3.64
C VAL A 144 -13.52 1.56 -4.89
N MET A 145 -12.79 2.66 -5.06
CA MET A 145 -11.71 2.79 -6.05
C MET A 145 -10.40 3.10 -5.33
N THR A 146 -9.38 2.27 -5.59
CA THR A 146 -8.05 2.37 -4.99
C THR A 146 -6.99 2.45 -6.09
N TYR A 147 -6.16 3.48 -6.08
CA TYR A 147 -4.97 3.60 -6.90
C TYR A 147 -3.71 3.43 -6.06
N THR A 148 -2.85 2.50 -6.45
CA THR A 148 -1.57 2.23 -5.79
C THR A 148 -0.44 2.39 -6.80
N THR A 149 0.63 3.08 -6.41
CA THR A 149 1.81 3.24 -7.24
C THR A 149 3.10 3.22 -6.45
N SER A 150 4.12 2.59 -7.03
CA SER A 150 5.52 2.72 -6.64
C SER A 150 6.32 3.55 -7.65
N LEU A 151 5.67 4.25 -8.58
CA LEU A 151 6.26 5.17 -9.58
C LEU A 151 5.90 6.63 -9.25
N TYR A 152 5.94 6.98 -7.96
CA TYR A 152 5.65 8.33 -7.52
C TYR A 152 6.81 9.28 -7.85
N GLU A 153 6.59 10.19 -8.78
CA GLU A 153 7.59 11.22 -9.13
C GLU A 153 7.41 12.47 -8.27
N ASP A 154 6.22 13.05 -8.31
CA ASP A 154 5.85 14.21 -7.52
C ASP A 154 4.33 14.25 -7.30
N SER A 155 3.90 15.10 -6.37
CA SER A 155 2.49 15.23 -6.01
C SER A 155 1.62 15.78 -7.15
N LEU A 156 2.17 16.63 -8.01
CA LEU A 156 1.40 17.26 -9.09
C LEU A 156 1.03 16.21 -10.15
N ARG A 157 2.00 15.39 -10.58
CA ARG A 157 1.79 14.29 -11.51
C ARG A 157 0.88 13.22 -10.92
N PHE A 158 1.12 12.85 -9.66
CA PHE A 158 0.28 11.87 -8.96
C PHE A 158 -1.18 12.33 -8.90
N LEU A 159 -1.44 13.58 -8.49
CA LEU A 159 -2.79 14.11 -8.38
C LEU A 159 -3.46 14.32 -9.73
N ALA A 160 -2.72 14.71 -10.77
CA ALA A 160 -3.24 14.79 -12.14
C ALA A 160 -3.64 13.41 -12.68
N GLU A 161 -2.81 12.39 -12.42
CA GLU A 161 -3.12 11.01 -12.79
C GLU A 161 -4.36 10.51 -12.03
N TRP A 162 -4.39 10.69 -10.71
CA TRP A 162 -5.54 10.32 -9.88
C TRP A 162 -6.81 11.04 -10.32
N ARG A 163 -6.70 12.33 -10.69
CA ARG A 163 -7.81 13.10 -11.23
C ARG A 163 -8.39 12.49 -12.50
N SER A 164 -7.55 12.03 -13.43
CA SER A 164 -8.02 11.39 -14.66
C SER A 164 -8.84 10.11 -14.39
N MET A 165 -8.52 9.39 -13.31
CA MET A 165 -9.28 8.21 -12.87
C MET A 165 -10.61 8.62 -12.23
N LEU A 166 -10.60 9.68 -11.40
CA LEU A 166 -11.80 10.25 -10.79
C LEU A 166 -12.79 10.79 -11.83
N ASP A 167 -12.31 11.36 -12.93
CA ASP A 167 -13.17 11.81 -14.03
C ASP A 167 -13.95 10.64 -14.66
N CYS A 168 -13.35 9.45 -14.74
CA CYS A 168 -14.05 8.25 -15.21
C CYS A 168 -15.09 7.73 -14.21
N LEU A 169 -14.80 7.84 -12.90
CA LEU A 169 -15.72 7.49 -11.82
C LEU A 169 -16.94 8.43 -11.81
N CYS A 170 -16.70 9.73 -11.94
CA CYS A 170 -17.74 10.76 -11.85
C CYS A 170 -18.37 11.13 -13.22
N ALA A 171 -18.19 10.29 -14.25
CA ALA A 171 -18.59 10.63 -15.62
C ALA A 171 -20.09 10.88 -15.80
N ALA A 172 -20.93 10.21 -15.00
CA ALA A 172 -22.39 10.40 -14.99
C ALA A 172 -22.86 11.48 -14.00
N GLY A 173 -21.92 12.17 -13.37
CA GLY A 173 -22.14 13.05 -12.23
C GLY A 173 -21.28 12.62 -11.04
N GLY A 174 -21.02 13.56 -10.13
CA GLY A 174 -20.26 13.30 -8.91
C GLY A 174 -20.83 12.14 -8.10
N VAL A 175 -20.03 11.56 -7.20
CA VAL A 175 -20.40 10.40 -6.39
C VAL A 175 -20.66 10.78 -4.95
N LYS A 176 -21.56 10.08 -4.27
CA LYS A 176 -21.76 10.26 -2.83
C LYS A 176 -20.60 9.61 -2.07
N VAL A 177 -19.67 10.43 -1.60
CA VAL A 177 -18.44 9.97 -0.95
C VAL A 177 -18.74 9.56 0.49
N GLN A 178 -18.13 8.46 0.93
CA GLN A 178 -18.13 7.98 2.31
C GLN A 178 -16.78 8.25 3.00
N ARG A 179 -15.67 8.02 2.28
CA ARG A 179 -14.31 8.18 2.81
C ARG A 179 -13.33 8.51 1.69
N LEU A 180 -12.43 9.45 1.97
CA LEU A 180 -11.23 9.72 1.17
C LEU A 180 -10.02 9.33 2.01
N GLY A 181 -9.09 8.56 1.45
CA GLY A 181 -7.89 8.09 2.15
C GLY A 181 -6.67 8.19 1.26
N LEU A 182 -5.55 8.63 1.82
CA LEU A 182 -4.26 8.73 1.17
C LEU A 182 -3.20 8.17 2.12
N ARG A 183 -2.34 7.28 1.61
CA ARG A 183 -1.33 6.58 2.41
C ARG A 183 0.03 6.62 1.73
N TYR A 184 1.06 6.93 2.50
CA TYR A 184 2.47 6.94 2.07
C TYR A 184 3.22 5.92 2.92
N VAL A 185 3.98 5.06 2.26
CA VAL A 185 4.84 4.07 2.92
C VAL A 185 6.28 4.34 2.54
N ASP A 186 7.11 4.63 3.52
CA ASP A 186 8.53 4.91 3.40
C ASP A 186 9.34 3.75 3.98
N PHE A 187 10.38 3.33 3.25
CA PHE A 187 11.36 2.35 3.69
C PHE A 187 12.60 3.06 4.19
N ILE A 188 12.84 2.98 5.49
CA ILE A 188 13.97 3.60 6.16
C ILE A 188 15.11 2.57 6.22
N ILE A 189 16.10 2.76 5.35
CA ILE A 189 17.29 1.92 5.29
C ILE A 189 18.50 2.81 5.60
N PRO A 190 19.04 2.74 6.82
CA PRO A 190 20.15 3.59 7.23
C PRO A 190 21.43 3.34 6.44
N THR A 191 22.25 4.39 6.28
CA THR A 191 23.67 4.22 5.95
C THR A 191 24.43 3.52 7.08
N ALA A 192 25.58 2.93 6.76
CA ALA A 192 26.43 2.24 7.72
C ALA A 192 26.71 3.06 8.99
N GLY A 193 26.56 2.43 10.15
CA GLY A 193 26.78 3.04 11.46
C GLY A 193 25.60 3.83 12.02
N LYS A 194 24.50 4.02 11.26
CA LYS A 194 23.27 4.65 11.74
C LYS A 194 22.17 3.60 12.00
N VAL A 195 21.16 4.00 12.77
CA VAL A 195 19.92 3.23 13.01
C VAL A 195 18.71 3.99 12.42
N PRO A 196 17.59 3.31 12.10
CA PRO A 196 16.41 3.96 11.51
C PRO A 196 15.88 5.12 12.36
N GLU A 197 15.99 4.96 13.66
CA GLU A 197 15.76 5.93 14.72
C GLU A 197 16.47 7.28 14.52
N ASP A 198 17.71 7.31 13.99
CA ASP A 198 18.49 8.55 13.79
C ASP A 198 17.85 9.51 12.76
N TYR A 199 16.92 9.01 11.95
CA TYR A 199 16.24 9.76 10.89
C TYR A 199 15.02 10.54 11.41
N PHE A 200 14.72 10.47 12.71
CA PHE A 200 13.55 11.10 13.30
C PHE A 200 13.89 11.98 14.51
N LYS A 201 13.17 13.10 14.64
CA LYS A 201 13.28 14.03 15.78
C LYS A 201 12.77 13.40 17.07
N ASP A 202 13.25 13.95 18.19
CA ASP A 202 12.81 13.63 19.56
C ASP A 202 12.82 12.14 19.87
N ARG A 203 13.67 11.40 19.15
CA ARG A 203 13.80 9.96 19.26
C ARG A 203 12.49 9.21 19.03
N PHE A 204 11.64 9.67 18.11
CA PHE A 204 10.51 8.90 17.58
C PHE A 204 10.99 7.48 17.21
N GLY A 205 10.35 6.44 17.75
CA GLY A 205 10.76 5.04 17.58
C GLY A 205 11.75 4.49 18.63
N HIS A 206 12.42 5.33 19.44
CA HIS A 206 13.44 4.87 20.38
C HIS A 206 12.93 4.49 21.78
N LEU A 207 11.63 4.27 22.04
CA LEU A 207 11.17 3.98 23.42
C LEU A 207 11.84 2.74 24.06
N THR A 208 12.54 1.93 23.28
CA THR A 208 13.17 0.67 23.68
C THR A 208 14.40 0.84 24.56
N HIS A 209 15.19 1.93 24.43
CA HIS A 209 16.39 2.13 25.28
C HIS A 209 16.08 2.28 26.77
N VAL A 210 14.85 2.63 27.12
CA VAL A 210 14.37 2.75 28.51
C VAL A 210 14.40 1.40 29.23
N PHE A 211 14.38 0.29 28.50
CA PHE A 211 14.41 -1.06 29.08
C PHE A 211 15.82 -1.63 29.25
N GLY A 212 16.88 -0.83 29.03
CA GLY A 212 18.27 -1.26 29.22
C GLY A 212 18.84 -2.13 28.08
N GLU A 213 18.03 -2.48 27.09
CA GLU A 213 18.42 -3.23 25.89
C GLU A 213 17.73 -2.65 24.64
N THR A 214 18.40 -2.69 23.49
CA THR A 214 17.77 -2.30 22.23
C THR A 214 16.90 -3.44 21.73
N ALA A 215 15.57 -3.27 21.74
CA ALA A 215 14.66 -4.32 21.28
C ALA A 215 14.97 -4.74 19.83
N GLN A 216 14.92 -6.04 19.56
CA GLN A 216 15.18 -6.57 18.20
C GLN A 216 14.13 -6.09 17.20
N THR A 217 12.90 -5.90 17.65
CA THR A 217 11.82 -5.30 16.87
C THR A 217 11.16 -4.21 17.70
N ALA A 218 10.68 -3.17 17.04
CA ALA A 218 9.92 -2.11 17.69
C ALA A 218 8.73 -1.75 16.80
N PHE A 219 7.57 -1.55 17.41
CA PHE A 219 6.38 -1.09 16.71
C PHE A 219 5.75 0.05 17.50
N MET A 220 5.41 1.11 16.79
CA MET A 220 4.77 2.29 17.36
C MET A 220 3.66 2.75 16.41
N SER A 221 2.50 3.08 16.96
CA SER A 221 1.34 3.54 16.20
C SER A 221 0.70 4.70 16.93
N HIS A 222 0.68 5.87 16.31
CA HIS A 222 -0.05 7.04 16.81
C HIS A 222 -1.20 7.34 15.86
N GLU A 223 -2.41 7.31 16.38
CA GLU A 223 -3.60 7.76 15.67
C GLU A 223 -4.13 9.01 16.37
N TYR A 224 -4.42 10.04 15.59
CA TYR A 224 -4.99 11.28 16.11
C TYR A 224 -6.09 11.80 15.20
N LEU A 225 -7.13 12.31 15.85
CA LEU A 225 -8.23 12.99 15.18
C LEU A 225 -7.75 14.38 14.76
N ARG A 226 -8.00 14.72 13.51
CA ARG A 226 -7.87 16.06 12.94
C ARG A 226 -9.25 16.70 12.95
N GLU A 227 -9.81 16.92 14.15
CA GLU A 227 -11.14 17.53 14.39
C GLU A 227 -12.19 17.18 13.30
N ALA A 228 -12.82 18.18 12.68
CA ALA A 228 -13.82 18.01 11.62
C ALA A 228 -13.25 17.52 10.27
N GLU A 229 -11.94 17.32 10.17
CA GLU A 229 -11.21 17.00 8.95
C GLU A 229 -10.82 15.51 8.85
N GLY A 230 -11.15 14.68 9.84
CA GLY A 230 -10.92 13.23 9.82
C GLY A 230 -9.82 12.78 10.79
N ALA A 231 -9.00 11.80 10.38
CA ALA A 231 -7.95 11.24 11.23
C ALA A 231 -6.67 10.98 10.43
N MET A 232 -5.54 10.92 11.15
CA MET A 232 -4.26 10.48 10.63
C MET A 232 -3.67 9.42 11.55
N ARG A 233 -3.04 8.41 10.96
CA ARG A 233 -2.25 7.41 11.64
C ARG A 233 -0.82 7.47 11.14
N VAL A 234 0.13 7.45 12.07
CA VAL A 234 1.56 7.34 11.81
C VAL A 234 2.05 6.06 12.50
N GLN A 235 2.52 5.12 11.70
CA GLN A 235 3.05 3.83 12.15
C GLN A 235 4.54 3.74 11.84
N PHE A 236 5.30 3.22 12.79
CA PHE A 236 6.71 2.95 12.65
C PHE A 236 6.97 1.51 13.09
N GLY A 237 7.54 0.71 12.21
CA GLY A 237 7.93 -0.68 12.48
C GLY A 237 9.40 -0.89 12.16
N ARG A 238 10.20 -1.26 13.16
CA ARG A 238 11.63 -1.57 13.04
C ARG A 238 11.85 -3.08 13.05
N GLY A 239 12.80 -3.55 12.24
CA GLY A 239 13.33 -4.91 12.29
C GLY A 239 14.76 -5.03 11.75
N PHE A 240 15.20 -6.28 11.54
CA PHE A 240 16.51 -6.66 10.99
C PHE A 240 16.40 -7.44 9.68
N ALA A 241 15.26 -7.32 9.02
CA ALA A 241 14.99 -7.86 7.70
C ALA A 241 14.95 -6.70 6.68
N PRO A 242 15.04 -6.97 5.37
CA PRO A 242 14.65 -5.98 4.38
C PRO A 242 13.25 -5.43 4.72
N PRO A 243 13.02 -4.11 4.65
CA PRO A 243 11.70 -3.55 4.93
C PRO A 243 10.68 -4.13 3.94
N SER A 244 9.49 -4.46 4.46
CA SER A 244 8.39 -5.03 3.68
C SER A 244 7.15 -4.13 3.78
N LEU A 245 6.25 -4.26 2.81
CA LEU A 245 4.99 -3.53 2.88
C LEU A 245 4.13 -4.04 4.05
N PRO A 246 3.28 -3.17 4.62
CA PRO A 246 2.22 -3.63 5.52
C PRO A 246 1.40 -4.77 4.88
N PRO A 247 0.91 -5.75 5.67
CA PRO A 247 0.28 -6.96 5.13
C PRO A 247 -0.90 -6.70 4.18
N ASP A 248 -1.63 -5.61 4.36
CA ASP A 248 -2.75 -5.24 3.50
C ASP A 248 -2.34 -4.63 2.15
N LEU A 249 -1.07 -4.24 2.01
CA LEU A 249 -0.45 -3.69 0.81
C LEU A 249 0.51 -4.67 0.15
N ASP A 250 0.81 -5.80 0.78
CA ASP A 250 1.71 -6.80 0.24
C ASP A 250 1.18 -7.36 -1.10
N GLY A 251 2.09 -7.53 -2.06
CA GLY A 251 1.77 -7.94 -3.44
C GLY A 251 0.95 -6.92 -4.26
N SER A 252 0.64 -5.72 -3.73
CA SER A 252 -0.21 -4.74 -4.43
C SER A 252 0.43 -4.18 -5.71
N VAL A 253 1.72 -3.90 -5.68
CA VAL A 253 2.57 -3.49 -6.82
C VAL A 253 4.02 -3.94 -6.56
N HIS A 254 4.83 -4.01 -7.61
CA HIS A 254 6.28 -4.18 -7.48
C HIS A 254 6.92 -2.92 -6.89
N LEU A 255 7.86 -3.10 -5.98
CA LEU A 255 8.62 -2.00 -5.38
C LEU A 255 9.82 -1.60 -6.24
N PRO A 256 10.33 -0.36 -6.10
CA PRO A 256 11.55 0.06 -6.79
C PRO A 256 12.74 -0.76 -6.27
N PRO A 257 13.46 -1.53 -7.12
CA PRO A 257 14.59 -2.36 -6.68
C PRO A 257 15.70 -1.53 -6.02
N VAL A 258 15.88 -0.28 -6.43
CA VAL A 258 16.87 0.65 -5.88
C VAL A 258 16.72 0.87 -4.37
N LEU A 259 15.49 0.83 -3.84
CA LEU A 259 15.25 1.02 -2.41
C LEU A 259 15.84 -0.16 -1.63
N LEU A 260 15.57 -1.39 -2.06
CA LEU A 260 16.02 -2.59 -1.37
C LEU A 260 17.52 -2.87 -1.60
N LYS A 261 18.13 -2.40 -2.69
CA LYS A 261 19.58 -2.54 -2.93
C LYS A 261 20.44 -1.86 -1.86
N LYS A 262 19.91 -0.87 -1.13
CA LYS A 262 20.60 -0.22 -0.01
C LYS A 262 20.68 -1.10 1.24
N TYR A 263 19.90 -2.17 1.29
CA TYR A 263 19.83 -3.04 2.44
C TYR A 263 21.02 -4.01 2.50
N THR A 264 21.72 -4.04 3.63
CA THR A 264 22.75 -5.03 3.97
C THR A 264 22.20 -6.02 5.00
N GLN A 265 22.44 -7.31 4.80
CA GLN A 265 21.93 -8.35 5.69
C GLN A 265 22.34 -8.12 7.14
N GLY A 266 21.35 -8.15 8.05
CA GLY A 266 21.56 -8.00 9.48
C GLY A 266 21.66 -6.55 9.95
N GLN A 267 21.54 -5.57 9.05
CA GLN A 267 21.41 -4.18 9.48
C GLN A 267 19.95 -3.86 9.87
N PRO A 268 19.72 -2.99 10.87
CA PRO A 268 18.38 -2.54 11.20
C PRO A 268 17.74 -1.76 10.04
N SER A 269 16.46 -1.99 9.80
CA SER A 269 15.63 -1.22 8.87
C SER A 269 14.30 -0.86 9.53
N ALA A 270 13.56 0.08 8.95
CA ALA A 270 12.21 0.36 9.39
C ALA A 270 11.26 0.70 8.24
N VAL A 271 9.98 0.62 8.54
CA VAL A 271 8.87 1.07 7.70
C VAL A 271 8.17 2.20 8.44
N LEU A 272 8.03 3.34 7.78
CA LEU A 272 7.17 4.42 8.22
C LEU A 272 5.93 4.43 7.33
N ASP A 273 4.77 4.35 7.94
CA ASP A 273 3.48 4.30 7.25
C ASP A 273 2.58 5.41 7.77
N ILE A 274 2.28 6.37 6.90
CA ILE A 274 1.42 7.52 7.19
C ILE A 274 0.12 7.37 6.40
N ASP A 275 -0.99 7.12 7.10
CA ASP A 275 -2.33 7.02 6.54
C ASP A 275 -3.17 8.22 6.99
N ARG A 276 -3.68 8.99 6.04
CA ARG A 276 -4.54 10.16 6.28
C ARG A 276 -5.88 9.94 5.60
N TRP A 277 -6.95 9.99 6.38
CA TRP A 277 -8.30 9.82 5.83
C TRP A 277 -9.33 10.74 6.44
N ARG A 278 -10.38 11.04 5.67
CA ARG A 278 -11.54 11.78 6.12
C ARG A 278 -12.82 11.05 5.73
N ALA A 279 -13.80 11.09 6.61
CA ALA A 279 -15.16 10.76 6.23
C ALA A 279 -15.75 11.94 5.43
N ASP A 280 -16.66 11.63 4.52
CA ASP A 280 -17.51 12.62 3.86
C ASP A 280 -18.91 12.02 3.70
N SER A 281 -19.88 12.85 3.35
CA SER A 281 -21.25 12.42 3.06
C SER A 281 -21.85 13.16 1.87
N ARG A 282 -21.10 14.10 1.29
CA ARG A 282 -21.52 14.92 0.17
C ARG A 282 -21.40 14.14 -1.14
N ARG A 283 -22.20 14.56 -2.12
CA ARG A 283 -21.96 14.22 -3.51
C ARG A 283 -20.88 15.15 -4.06
N LEU A 284 -19.74 14.58 -4.44
CA LEU A 284 -18.58 15.35 -4.89
C LEU A 284 -18.25 15.02 -6.34
N GLN A 285 -17.95 16.06 -7.12
CA GLN A 285 -17.39 15.94 -8.45
C GLN A 285 -15.91 15.55 -8.38
N ALA A 286 -15.37 15.02 -9.48
CA ALA A 286 -13.97 14.62 -9.57
C ALA A 286 -13.00 15.75 -9.16
N ALA A 287 -13.34 17.01 -9.45
CA ALA A 287 -12.55 18.18 -9.07
C ALA A 287 -12.50 18.43 -7.58
N GLU A 288 -13.65 18.29 -6.92
CA GLU A 288 -13.75 18.46 -5.47
C GLU A 288 -13.00 17.35 -4.77
N ILE A 289 -13.16 16.09 -5.22
CA ILE A 289 -12.41 14.95 -4.68
C ILE A 289 -10.90 15.16 -4.85
N ALA A 290 -10.44 15.56 -6.04
CA ALA A 290 -9.01 15.83 -6.25
C ALA A 290 -8.46 16.95 -5.35
N ALA A 291 -9.24 18.02 -5.13
CA ALA A 291 -8.87 19.09 -4.20
C ALA A 291 -8.79 18.61 -2.75
N GLU A 292 -9.65 17.68 -2.33
CA GLU A 292 -9.53 17.02 -1.03
C GLU A 292 -8.25 16.19 -0.91
N PHE A 293 -7.87 15.45 -1.96
CA PHE A 293 -6.64 14.68 -1.97
C PHE A 293 -5.37 15.55 -1.89
N GLN A 294 -5.40 16.76 -2.47
CA GLN A 294 -4.34 17.75 -2.26
C GLN A 294 -4.20 18.11 -0.78
N ARG A 295 -5.32 18.36 -0.08
CA ARG A 295 -5.31 18.63 1.38
C ARG A 295 -4.76 17.45 2.18
N LEU A 296 -5.21 16.22 1.91
CA LEU A 296 -4.68 15.01 2.59
C LEU A 296 -3.17 14.86 2.36
N ARG A 297 -2.69 15.17 1.15
CA ARG A 297 -1.27 15.14 0.80
C ARG A 297 -0.48 16.19 1.56
N ASP A 298 -0.99 17.41 1.65
CA ASP A 298 -0.30 18.50 2.34
C ASP A 298 -0.21 18.23 3.83
N ASP A 299 -1.25 17.65 4.41
CA ASP A 299 -1.27 17.13 5.77
C ASP A 299 -0.17 16.09 6.02
N ILE A 300 -0.07 15.07 5.17
CA ILE A 300 0.98 14.04 5.26
C ILE A 300 2.36 14.67 5.13
N SER A 301 2.56 15.54 4.13
CA SER A 301 3.83 16.21 3.88
C SER A 301 4.27 17.06 5.07
N MET A 302 3.33 17.76 5.71
CA MET A 302 3.59 18.54 6.92
C MET A 302 3.97 17.63 8.09
N THR A 303 3.23 16.54 8.32
CA THR A 303 3.55 15.57 9.39
C THR A 303 4.94 14.97 9.18
N PHE A 304 5.23 14.47 7.98
CA PHE A 304 6.53 13.90 7.62
C PHE A 304 7.68 14.89 7.87
N THR A 305 7.55 16.13 7.40
CA THR A 305 8.56 17.19 7.62
C THR A 305 8.76 17.52 9.10
N ARG A 306 7.71 17.40 9.92
CA ARG A 306 7.80 17.65 11.37
C ARG A 306 8.57 16.55 12.10
N ILE A 307 8.42 15.30 11.70
CA ILE A 307 8.99 14.15 12.41
C ILE A 307 10.41 13.78 11.96
N ILE A 308 10.85 14.14 10.75
CA ILE A 308 12.18 13.74 10.24
C ILE A 308 13.29 14.63 10.79
N SER A 309 14.46 14.05 11.06
CA SER A 309 15.61 14.77 11.59
C SER A 309 16.35 15.61 10.52
N PRO A 310 17.16 16.61 10.91
CA PRO A 310 18.06 17.29 9.97
C PRO A 310 18.99 16.34 9.22
N GLU A 311 19.45 15.27 9.88
CA GLU A 311 20.29 14.23 9.31
C GLU A 311 19.58 13.51 8.16
N ALA A 312 18.29 13.18 8.35
CA ALA A 312 17.46 12.59 7.31
C ALA A 312 17.30 13.52 6.11
N VAL A 313 17.08 14.82 6.36
CA VAL A 313 16.98 15.82 5.30
C VAL A 313 18.27 15.91 4.51
N ALA A 314 19.43 15.98 5.17
CA ALA A 314 20.73 16.05 4.51
C ALA A 314 20.96 14.84 3.60
N GLU A 315 20.75 13.64 4.13
CA GLU A 315 20.99 12.40 3.40
C GLU A 315 20.02 12.20 2.22
N TRP A 316 18.72 12.38 2.45
CA TRP A 316 17.72 12.13 1.42
C TRP A 316 17.73 13.19 0.31
N SER A 317 18.02 14.45 0.66
CA SER A 317 18.16 15.52 -0.33
C SER A 317 19.45 15.45 -1.14
N GLY A 318 20.42 14.62 -0.72
CA GLY A 318 21.73 14.51 -1.36
C GLY A 318 22.67 15.67 -1.02
N GLN A 319 22.41 16.40 0.07
CA GLN A 319 23.38 17.35 0.60
C GLN A 319 24.54 16.59 1.26
N PRO A 320 25.78 17.07 1.13
CA PRO A 320 26.91 16.46 1.83
C PRO A 320 26.70 16.57 3.34
N THR A 321 26.67 15.42 4.01
CA THR A 321 26.69 15.26 5.47
C THR A 321 28.10 15.42 6.00
#